data_AF-A0A1J9UNE7-F1
#
_entry.id   AF-A0A1J9UNE7-F1
#
_cell.length_a   1.000
_cell.length_b   1.000
_cell.length_c   1.000
_cell.angle_alpha   90.00
_cell.angle_beta   90.00
_cell.angle_gamma   90.00
#
_symmetry.space_group_name_H-M   'P 1'
#
loop_
_entity.id
_entity.type
_entity.pdbx_description
1 polymer ?
#
loop_
_entity_poly.entity_id
_entity_poly.type
_entity_poly.pdbx_seq_one_letter_code
_entity_poly.pdbx_strand_id
1 'polypeptide(L)'
;MTDASGTFSKQVADAANTRMAHSGVQLMNWFSVACELQRDWRNDVEGFGNLLASNLTGYQNIIGSYREDLWKGILQFQVMHHI
;
A
#
# COMPACT_ATOMS: atom_id res chain seq x y z
N MET A 1 -11.61 -2.32 -10.87
CA MET A 1 -11.15 -1.85 -9.56
C MET A 1 -12.17 -0.86 -9.03
N THR A 2 -12.83 -1.15 -7.91
CA THR A 2 -13.99 -0.37 -7.41
C THR A 2 -13.61 1.01 -6.88
N ASP A 3 -12.40 1.15 -6.34
CA ASP A 3 -11.83 2.39 -5.81
C ASP A 3 -11.21 3.31 -6.88
N ALA A 4 -10.91 2.77 -8.05
CA ALA A 4 -10.47 3.53 -9.23
C ALA A 4 -11.62 3.86 -10.21
N SER A 5 -12.87 3.56 -9.86
CA SER A 5 -14.04 3.76 -10.73
C SER A 5 -15.07 4.69 -10.08
N GLY A 6 -15.37 5.82 -10.72
CA GLY A 6 -16.32 6.83 -10.22
C GLY A 6 -17.71 6.74 -10.88
N THR A 7 -18.74 7.23 -10.17
CA THR A 7 -20.11 7.39 -10.69
C THR A 7 -20.85 8.52 -9.94
N PHE A 8 -22.10 8.79 -10.32
CA PHE A 8 -22.88 9.96 -9.87
C PHE A 8 -23.24 9.96 -8.37
N SER A 9 -23.36 8.79 -7.75
CA SER A 9 -23.67 8.68 -6.31
C SER A 9 -23.28 7.31 -5.76
N LYS A 10 -23.20 7.20 -4.43
CA LYS A 10 -22.95 5.92 -3.74
C LYS A 10 -24.02 4.87 -4.08
N GLN A 11 -25.29 5.26 -4.15
CA GLN A 11 -26.37 4.33 -4.48
C GLN A 11 -26.20 3.73 -5.89
N VAL A 12 -25.78 4.54 -6.87
CA VAL A 12 -25.49 4.06 -8.23
C VAL A 12 -24.27 3.14 -8.23
N ALA A 13 -23.23 3.48 -7.47
CA ALA A 13 -22.03 2.65 -7.32
C ALA A 13 -22.37 1.27 -6.74
N ASP A 14 -23.14 1.25 -5.66
CA ASP A 14 -23.54 0.02 -4.97
C ASP A 14 -24.44 -0.86 -5.87
N ALA A 15 -25.35 -0.26 -6.64
CA ALA A 15 -26.17 -0.97 -7.61
C ALA A 15 -25.35 -1.57 -8.76
N ALA A 16 -24.38 -0.82 -9.31
CA ALA A 16 -23.49 -1.31 -10.37
C ALA A 16 -22.61 -2.46 -9.87
N ASN A 17 -21.99 -2.29 -8.70
CA ASN A 17 -21.18 -3.32 -8.05
C ASN A 17 -21.99 -4.59 -7.77
N THR A 18 -23.22 -4.46 -7.29
CA THR A 18 -24.12 -5.60 -7.05
C THR A 18 -24.39 -6.39 -8.33
N ARG A 19 -24.65 -5.70 -9.45
CA ARG A 19 -24.87 -6.37 -10.76
C ARG A 19 -23.62 -7.08 -11.26
N MET A 20 -22.46 -6.44 -11.15
CA MET A 20 -21.18 -7.04 -11.53
C MET A 20 -20.88 -8.30 -10.69
N ALA A 21 -21.06 -8.22 -9.38
CA ALA A 21 -20.85 -9.37 -8.48
C ALA A 21 -21.80 -10.54 -8.80
N HIS A 22 -23.09 -10.27 -9.07
CA HIS A 22 -24.05 -11.30 -9.50
C HIS A 22 -23.68 -11.95 -10.84
N SER A 23 -22.94 -11.23 -11.69
CA SER A 23 -22.44 -11.74 -12.97
C SER A 23 -21.10 -12.47 -12.83
N GLY A 24 -20.62 -12.69 -11.61
CA GLY A 24 -19.36 -13.40 -11.33
C GLY A 24 -18.10 -12.52 -11.38
N VAL A 25 -18.23 -11.21 -11.51
CA VAL A 25 -17.07 -10.30 -11.51
C VAL A 25 -16.50 -10.19 -10.09
N GLN A 26 -15.19 -10.38 -9.96
CA GLN A 26 -14.47 -10.14 -8.71
C GLN A 26 -14.29 -8.65 -8.48
N LEU A 27 -14.91 -8.13 -7.41
CA LEU A 27 -14.76 -6.75 -7.00
C LEU A 27 -13.49 -6.59 -6.17
N MET A 28 -12.54 -5.82 -6.68
CA MET A 28 -11.25 -5.59 -6.03
C MET A 28 -10.92 -4.10 -5.97
N ASN A 29 -10.09 -3.73 -4.99
CA ASN A 29 -9.45 -2.41 -4.91
C ASN A 29 -8.06 -2.44 -5.60
N TRP A 30 -7.45 -1.28 -5.85
CA TRP A 30 -6.17 -1.20 -6.55
C TRP A 30 -5.06 -1.92 -5.77
N PHE A 31 -5.06 -1.81 -4.44
CA PHE A 31 -4.05 -2.38 -3.57
C PHE A 31 -4.07 -3.92 -3.61
N SER A 32 -5.25 -4.53 -3.54
CA SER A 32 -5.44 -5.98 -3.66
C SER A 32 -4.93 -6.50 -5.01
N VAL A 33 -5.21 -5.79 -6.10
CA VAL A 33 -4.71 -6.18 -7.42
C VAL A 33 -3.20 -6.04 -7.51
N ALA A 34 -2.64 -4.95 -6.97
CA ALA A 34 -1.19 -4.76 -6.92
C ALA A 34 -0.50 -5.89 -6.15
N CYS A 35 -1.04 -6.30 -5.00
CA CYS A 35 -0.54 -7.43 -4.22
C CYS A 35 -0.67 -8.78 -4.95
N GLU A 36 -1.76 -9.02 -5.66
CA GLU A 36 -1.96 -10.26 -6.43
C GLU A 36 -0.98 -10.38 -7.59
N LEU A 37 -0.67 -9.27 -8.27
CA LEU A 37 0.34 -9.21 -9.32
C LEU A 37 1.76 -9.34 -8.75
N GLN A 38 2.03 -8.69 -7.62
CA GLN A 38 3.32 -8.70 -6.94
C GLN A 38 3.73 -10.12 -6.50
N ARG A 39 2.77 -10.88 -5.93
CA ARG A 39 2.88 -12.27 -5.40
C ARG A 39 3.86 -12.46 -4.24
N ASP A 40 5.09 -11.99 -4.40
CA ASP A 40 6.18 -12.11 -3.43
C ASP A 40 6.82 -10.74 -3.21
N TRP A 41 6.94 -10.35 -1.95
CA TRP A 41 7.57 -9.08 -1.57
C TRP A 41 9.02 -8.98 -2.02
N ARG A 42 9.74 -10.10 -2.09
CA ARG A 42 11.15 -10.16 -2.48
C ARG A 42 11.37 -9.79 -3.95
N ASN A 43 10.31 -9.84 -4.77
CA ASN A 43 10.37 -9.41 -6.15
C ASN A 43 10.33 -7.87 -6.21
N ASP A 44 11.49 -7.20 -6.29
CA ASP A 44 11.55 -5.73 -6.35
C ASP A 44 10.90 -5.02 -5.14
N VAL A 45 11.52 -5.23 -3.97
CA VAL A 45 11.13 -4.61 -2.69
C VAL A 45 11.07 -3.08 -2.79
N GLU A 46 12.03 -2.45 -3.48
CA GLU A 46 12.09 -1.00 -3.57
C GLU A 46 11.01 -0.45 -4.50
N GLY A 47 10.83 -1.04 -5.68
CA GLY A 47 9.80 -0.60 -6.63
C GLY A 47 8.40 -0.70 -6.03
N PHE A 48 8.07 -1.85 -5.44
CA PHE A 48 6.76 -2.05 -4.82
C PHE A 48 6.59 -1.21 -3.55
N GLY A 49 7.64 -1.08 -2.72
CA GLY A 49 7.64 -0.18 -1.57
C GLY A 49 7.39 1.28 -1.93
N ASN A 50 8.00 1.77 -3.02
CA ASN A 50 7.79 3.12 -3.53
C ASN A 50 6.37 3.33 -4.07
N LEU A 51 5.78 2.33 -4.74
CA LEU A 51 4.39 2.36 -5.18
C LEU A 51 3.44 2.53 -3.99
N LEU A 52 3.65 1.77 -2.90
CA LEU A 52 2.83 1.88 -1.70
C LEU A 52 3.03 3.21 -0.98
N ALA A 53 4.28 3.66 -0.79
CA ALA A 53 4.57 4.92 -0.11
C ALA A 53 3.99 6.14 -0.85
N SER A 54 3.99 6.13 -2.18
CA SER A 54 3.48 7.25 -2.99
C SER A 54 1.95 7.34 -3.02
N ASN A 55 1.24 6.22 -2.83
CA ASN A 55 -0.23 6.17 -2.93
C ASN A 55 -0.93 5.94 -1.58
N LEU A 56 -0.21 5.57 -0.53
CA LEU A 56 -0.73 5.31 0.82
C LEU A 56 0.09 6.06 1.86
N THR A 57 -0.43 7.19 2.36
CA THR A 57 0.24 8.00 3.40
C THR A 57 0.57 7.19 4.66
N GLY A 58 -0.26 6.21 5.02
CA GLY A 58 0.05 5.28 6.12
C GLY A 58 1.34 4.49 5.90
N TYR A 59 1.58 4.00 4.67
CA TYR A 59 2.81 3.29 4.32
C TYR A 59 4.02 4.23 4.32
N GLN A 60 3.85 5.46 3.83
CA GLN A 60 4.89 6.48 3.88
C GLN A 60 5.35 6.73 5.33
N ASN A 61 4.40 6.86 6.26
CA ASN A 61 4.69 7.14 7.66
C ASN A 61 5.47 6.01 8.33
N ILE A 62 5.06 4.74 8.15
CA ILE A 62 5.74 3.60 8.78
C ILE A 62 7.14 3.34 8.18
N ILE A 63 7.33 3.54 6.87
CA ILE A 63 8.64 3.43 6.23
C ILE A 63 9.56 4.53 6.74
N GLY A 64 9.03 5.76 6.88
CA GLY A 64 9.74 6.88 7.46
C GLY A 64 10.19 6.60 8.90
N SER A 65 9.27 6.21 9.78
CA SER A 65 9.60 5.94 11.18
C SER A 65 10.60 4.80 11.35
N TYR A 66 10.45 3.71 10.59
CA TYR A 66 11.39 2.59 10.61
C TYR A 66 12.81 3.01 10.21
N ARG A 67 12.93 3.85 9.17
CA ARG A 67 14.22 4.38 8.74
C ARG A 67 14.86 5.26 9.82
N GLU A 68 14.10 6.15 10.45
CA GLU A 68 14.60 7.00 11.54
C GLU A 68 15.07 6.20 12.75
N ASP A 69 14.37 5.14 13.13
CA ASP A 69 14.75 4.30 14.27
C ASP A 69 16.06 3.53 14.01
N LEU A 70 16.29 3.09 12.76
CA LEU A 70 17.60 2.53 12.35
C LEU A 70 18.73 3.56 12.51
N TRP A 71 18.52 4.81 12.10
CA TRP A 71 19.51 5.87 12.24
C TRP A 71 19.83 6.19 13.70
N LYS A 72 18.81 6.25 14.56
CA LYS A 72 19.01 6.43 16.01
C LYS A 72 19.86 5.32 16.61
N GLY A 73 19.62 4.06 16.21
CA GLY A 73 20.41 2.92 16.68
C GLY A 73 21.89 3.02 16.28
N ILE A 74 22.17 3.42 15.03
CA ILE A 74 23.54 3.61 14.54
C ILE A 74 24.25 4.76 15.27
N LEU A 75 23.56 5.89 15.45
CA LEU A 75 24.11 7.05 16.16
C LEU A 75 24.38 6.72 17.64
N GLN A 76 23.48 6.01 18.31
CA GLN A 76 23.69 5.58 19.70
C GLN A 76 24.89 4.63 19.84
N PHE A 77 25.07 3.69 18.90
CA PHE A 77 26.22 2.80 18.86
C PHE A 77 27.54 3.58 18.64
N GLN A 78 27.57 4.54 17.72
CA GLN A 78 28.75 5.39 17.49
C GLN A 78 29.08 6.28 18.69
N VAL A 79 28.07 6.85 19.37
CA VAL A 79 28.29 7.65 20.59
C VAL A 79 28.78 6.79 21.76
N MET A 80 28.34 5.54 21.87
CA MET A 80 28.76 4.61 22.92
C MET A 80 30.18 4.07 22.74
N HIS A 81 30.71 4.04 21.51
CA HIS A 81 32.08 3.58 21.21
C HIS A 81 33.15 4.71 21.17
N HIS A 82 32.74 5.97 21.39
CA HIS A 82 33.63 7.13 21.46
C HIS A 82 33.75 7.72 22.89
N ILE A 83 33.47 6.90 23.91
CA ILE A 83 33.79 7.12 25.34
C ILE A 83 34.61 5.91 25.79
#